data_AF-A0A954JM17-F1
#
_entry.id   AF-A0A954JM17-F1
#
_cell.length_a   1.000
_cell.length_b   1.000
_cell.length_c   1.000
_cell.angle_alpha   90.00
_cell.angle_beta   90.00
_cell.angle_gamma   90.00
#
_symmetry.space_group_name_H-M   'P 1'
#
loop_
_entity.id
_entity.type
_entity.pdbx_description
1 polymer ?
#
loop_
_entity_poly.entity_id
_entity_poly.type
_entity_poly.pdbx_seq_one_letter_code
_entity_poly.pdbx_strand_id
1 'polypeptide(L)'
;PSPRSISTINMLVDDSRFLHAVERDSTGPALLAMLRQWIRTSRHASPYHLMNLAARFQVDDAIPAAREILDIRQLETTSPHLVMTSIMYLSRFGGMETIEDLLELLDDKRSLGRPRRSTSQRENAELQIRDVALLGLLQLTNQSPADYGFENVISSQLLGYSPNSASFANDDARDAAIEKWNRWKRLHLGNIATPIDASEWYPG
;
A
#
# COMPACT_ATOMS: atom_id res chain seq x y z
N PRO A 1 -10.95 -13.84 18.82
CA PRO A 1 -9.87 -14.27 19.74
C PRO A 1 -9.73 -13.24 20.86
N SER A 2 -9.41 -13.64 22.09
CA SER A 2 -9.21 -12.68 23.19
C SER A 2 -7.91 -11.85 23.00
N PRO A 3 -7.77 -10.66 23.61
CA PRO A 3 -6.53 -9.88 23.55
C PRO A 3 -5.28 -10.65 23.99
N ARG A 4 -5.40 -11.52 25.00
CA ARG A 4 -4.29 -12.36 25.48
C ARG A 4 -3.88 -13.41 24.44
N SER A 5 -4.86 -14.02 23.77
CA SER A 5 -4.61 -15.01 22.72
C SER A 5 -3.86 -14.40 21.52
N ILE A 6 -4.11 -13.13 21.20
CA ILE A 6 -3.44 -12.43 20.09
C ILE A 6 -1.97 -12.19 20.41
N SER A 7 -1.65 -11.79 21.64
CA SER A 7 -0.26 -11.60 22.07
C SER A 7 0.54 -12.90 21.97
N THR A 8 -0.04 -14.02 22.40
CA THR A 8 0.60 -15.35 22.26
C THR A 8 0.80 -15.73 20.81
N ILE A 9 -0.19 -15.50 19.95
CA ILE A 9 -0.09 -15.84 18.52
C ILE A 9 0.95 -14.97 17.82
N ASN A 10 0.97 -13.66 18.09
CA ASN A 10 1.97 -12.76 17.53
C ASN A 10 3.39 -13.18 17.96
N MET A 11 3.57 -13.52 19.25
CA MET A 11 4.85 -14.02 19.76
C MET A 11 5.30 -15.31 19.05
N LEU A 12 4.37 -16.23 18.79
CA LEU A 12 4.63 -17.48 18.08
C LEU A 12 5.01 -17.24 16.61
N VAL A 13 4.31 -16.33 15.95
CA VAL A 13 4.51 -15.97 14.54
C VAL A 13 5.82 -15.19 14.33
N ASP A 14 6.23 -14.41 15.31
CA ASP A 14 7.50 -13.70 15.30
C ASP A 14 8.70 -14.60 15.70
N ASP A 15 8.46 -15.81 16.21
CA ASP A 15 9.50 -16.77 16.57
C ASP A 15 10.26 -17.28 15.33
N SER A 16 11.58 -17.16 15.35
CA SER A 16 12.48 -17.63 14.27
C SER A 16 12.25 -19.08 13.83
N ARG A 17 11.81 -19.97 14.74
CA ARG A 17 11.53 -21.37 14.44
C ARG A 17 10.25 -21.53 13.65
N PHE A 18 9.21 -20.74 13.98
CA PHE A 18 7.98 -20.75 13.21
C PHE A 18 8.25 -20.26 11.78
N LEU A 19 9.02 -19.20 11.65
CA LEU A 19 9.42 -18.64 10.35
C LEU A 19 10.19 -19.66 9.51
N HIS A 20 11.18 -20.33 10.10
CA HIS A 20 11.91 -21.39 9.40
C HIS A 20 11.01 -22.57 9.02
N ALA A 21 10.07 -22.97 9.89
CA ALA A 21 9.14 -24.06 9.58
C ALA A 21 8.20 -23.71 8.42
N VAL A 22 7.74 -22.45 8.32
CA VAL A 22 6.93 -22.01 7.18
C VAL A 22 7.74 -22.03 5.88
N GLU A 23 9.01 -21.64 5.92
CA GLU A 23 9.85 -21.52 4.72
C GLU A 23 10.46 -22.84 4.23
N ARG A 24 10.80 -23.78 5.12
CA ARG A 24 11.73 -24.89 4.81
C ARG A 24 11.21 -26.28 5.09
N ASP A 25 10.10 -26.43 5.81
CA ASP A 25 9.61 -27.73 6.22
C ASP A 25 8.43 -28.21 5.36
N SER A 26 8.20 -29.52 5.36
CA SER A 26 7.05 -30.15 4.69
C SER A 26 5.70 -29.68 5.25
N THR A 27 5.69 -29.13 6.47
CA THR A 27 4.53 -28.55 7.14
C THR A 27 4.28 -27.09 6.73
N GLY A 28 5.21 -26.44 6.04
CA GLY A 28 5.15 -25.04 5.66
C GLY A 28 3.86 -24.62 4.97
N PRO A 29 3.34 -25.36 3.97
CA PRO A 29 2.08 -25.03 3.32
C PRO A 29 0.88 -25.01 4.28
N ALA A 30 0.82 -25.92 5.24
CA ALA A 30 -0.27 -25.97 6.22
C ALA A 30 -0.17 -24.81 7.22
N LEU A 31 1.04 -24.50 7.71
CA LEU A 31 1.28 -23.35 8.59
C LEU A 31 0.96 -22.03 7.89
N LEU A 32 1.34 -21.90 6.61
CA LEU A 32 0.98 -20.74 5.79
C LEU A 32 -0.53 -20.64 5.61
N ALA A 33 -1.23 -21.74 5.31
CA ALA A 33 -2.69 -21.72 5.18
C ALA A 33 -3.38 -21.25 6.47
N MET A 34 -2.90 -21.72 7.64
CA MET A 34 -3.38 -21.24 8.94
C MET A 34 -3.12 -19.75 9.13
N LEU A 35 -1.93 -19.27 8.77
CA LEU A 35 -1.57 -17.86 8.85
C LEU A 35 -2.45 -16.98 7.97
N ARG A 36 -2.66 -17.39 6.71
CA ARG A 36 -3.54 -16.69 5.76
C ARG A 36 -4.96 -16.60 6.32
N GLN A 37 -5.48 -17.68 6.86
CA GLN A 37 -6.80 -17.69 7.50
C GLN A 37 -6.86 -16.77 8.72
N TRP A 38 -5.80 -16.75 9.55
CA TRP A 38 -5.69 -15.83 10.68
C TRP A 38 -5.70 -14.37 10.22
N ILE A 39 -4.93 -14.01 9.18
CA ILE A 39 -4.90 -12.65 8.62
C ILE A 39 -6.30 -12.21 8.17
N ARG A 40 -7.02 -13.07 7.43
CA ARG A 40 -8.36 -12.75 6.92
C ARG A 40 -9.42 -12.57 7.99
N THR A 41 -9.31 -13.29 9.11
CA THR A 41 -10.39 -13.39 10.11
C THR A 41 -10.12 -12.66 11.41
N SER A 42 -8.91 -12.13 11.60
CA SER A 42 -8.50 -11.47 12.83
C SER A 42 -9.10 -10.07 12.98
N ARG A 43 -10.20 -9.98 13.73
CA ARG A 43 -10.88 -8.70 14.04
C ARG A 43 -10.21 -7.83 15.10
N HIS A 44 -9.28 -8.41 15.86
CA HIS A 44 -8.69 -7.76 17.03
C HIS A 44 -7.17 -7.57 16.91
N ALA A 45 -6.56 -8.14 15.86
CA ALA A 45 -5.16 -7.87 15.58
C ALA A 45 -5.04 -6.47 14.97
N SER A 46 -3.92 -5.80 15.24
CA SER A 46 -3.65 -4.51 14.61
C SER A 46 -3.56 -4.68 13.08
N PRO A 47 -4.28 -3.89 12.27
CA PRO A 47 -4.17 -3.94 10.82
C PRO A 47 -2.74 -3.74 10.32
N TYR A 48 -1.96 -2.89 10.98
CA TYR A 48 -0.52 -2.72 10.71
C TYR A 48 0.24 -4.05 10.84
N HIS A 49 -0.02 -4.79 11.92
CA HIS A 49 0.65 -6.06 12.16
C HIS A 49 0.23 -7.10 11.12
N LEU A 50 -1.07 -7.19 10.79
CA LEU A 50 -1.57 -8.10 9.76
C LEU A 50 -0.95 -7.82 8.39
N MET A 51 -0.83 -6.55 7.99
CA MET A 51 -0.18 -6.18 6.72
C MET A 51 1.31 -6.50 6.72
N ASN A 52 2.04 -6.22 7.81
CA ASN A 52 3.46 -6.58 7.89
C ASN A 52 3.67 -8.09 7.84
N LEU A 53 2.79 -8.83 8.50
CA LEU A 53 2.83 -10.27 8.50
C LEU A 53 2.55 -10.83 7.10
N ALA A 54 1.49 -10.36 6.46
CA ALA A 54 1.16 -10.72 5.09
C ALA A 54 2.32 -10.39 4.14
N ALA A 55 2.90 -9.19 4.25
CA ALA A 55 4.03 -8.76 3.44
C ALA A 55 5.28 -9.64 3.67
N ARG A 56 5.55 -10.01 4.92
CA ARG A 56 6.69 -10.88 5.27
C ARG A 56 6.60 -12.23 4.59
N PHE A 57 5.41 -12.82 4.54
CA PHE A 57 5.14 -14.11 3.89
C PHE A 57 4.75 -13.97 2.42
N GLN A 58 4.85 -12.76 1.85
CA GLN A 58 4.52 -12.45 0.46
C GLN A 58 3.11 -12.91 0.05
N VAL A 59 2.13 -12.67 0.92
CA VAL A 59 0.72 -12.95 0.66
C VAL A 59 -0.13 -11.68 0.66
N ASP A 60 -1.22 -11.74 -0.08
CA ASP A 60 -2.18 -10.66 -0.39
C ASP A 60 -3.39 -10.61 0.55
N ASP A 61 -3.44 -11.49 1.55
CA ASP A 61 -4.61 -11.67 2.41
C ASP A 61 -5.00 -10.44 3.24
N ALA A 62 -4.10 -9.46 3.40
CA ALA A 62 -4.39 -8.22 4.11
C ALA A 62 -4.92 -7.09 3.21
N ILE A 63 -5.19 -7.34 1.91
CA ILE A 63 -5.81 -6.35 1.02
C ILE A 63 -7.12 -5.78 1.59
N PRO A 64 -8.07 -6.60 2.10
CA PRO A 64 -9.31 -6.06 2.68
C PRO A 64 -9.06 -5.13 3.86
N ALA A 65 -8.10 -5.47 4.73
CA ALA A 65 -7.73 -4.63 5.86
C ALA A 65 -7.07 -3.33 5.40
N ALA A 66 -6.24 -3.37 4.36
CA ALA A 66 -5.63 -2.17 3.79
C ALA A 66 -6.69 -1.22 3.22
N ARG A 67 -7.69 -1.74 2.48
CA ARG A 67 -8.83 -0.96 1.96
C ARG A 67 -9.69 -0.35 3.07
N GLU A 68 -10.02 -1.13 4.10
CA GLU A 68 -10.78 -0.62 5.25
C GLU A 68 -10.11 0.61 5.89
N ILE A 69 -8.77 0.57 6.04
CA ILE A 69 -8.01 1.74 6.52
C ILE A 69 -8.13 2.94 5.58
N LEU A 70 -8.10 2.70 4.27
CA LEU A 70 -8.29 3.78 3.29
C LEU A 70 -9.70 4.34 3.37
N ASP A 71 -10.73 3.55 3.66
CA ASP A 71 -12.11 4.04 3.79
C ASP A 71 -12.26 4.95 5.02
N ILE A 72 -11.64 4.57 6.14
CA ILE A 72 -11.71 5.33 7.41
C ILE A 72 -10.58 6.34 7.59
N ARG A 73 -9.78 6.59 6.54
CA ARG A 73 -8.59 7.45 6.59
C ARG A 73 -8.85 8.87 7.07
N GLN A 74 -10.09 9.34 6.97
CA GLN A 74 -10.52 10.69 7.34
C GLN A 74 -10.77 10.86 8.83
N LEU A 75 -10.89 9.75 9.58
CA LEU A 75 -11.06 9.81 11.02
C LEU A 75 -9.77 10.26 11.71
N GLU A 76 -9.88 11.16 12.69
CA GLU A 76 -8.74 11.66 13.48
C GLU A 76 -8.00 10.54 14.23
N THR A 77 -8.70 9.44 14.54
CA THR A 77 -8.13 8.26 15.21
C THR A 77 -7.27 7.40 14.29
N THR A 78 -7.37 7.59 12.97
CA THR A 78 -6.62 6.80 11.99
C THR A 78 -5.19 7.31 11.90
N SER A 79 -4.22 6.46 12.28
CA SER A 79 -2.80 6.82 12.25
C SER A 79 -2.32 7.13 10.82
N PRO A 80 -1.62 8.26 10.58
CA PRO A 80 -1.00 8.56 9.29
C PRO A 80 -0.08 7.45 8.79
N HIS A 81 0.68 6.82 9.70
CA HIS A 81 1.56 5.71 9.34
C HIS A 81 0.80 4.50 8.82
N LEU A 82 -0.38 4.24 9.36
CA LEU A 82 -1.23 3.15 8.94
C LEU A 82 -1.79 3.40 7.53
N VAL A 83 -2.25 4.62 7.24
CA VAL A 83 -2.70 5.02 5.89
C VAL A 83 -1.58 4.83 4.87
N MET A 84 -0.38 5.34 5.14
CA MET A 84 0.74 5.18 4.21
C MET A 84 1.13 3.72 3.98
N THR A 85 1.09 2.90 5.04
CA THR A 85 1.39 1.47 4.96
C THR A 85 0.34 0.76 4.12
N SER A 86 -0.94 1.08 4.27
CA SER A 86 -2.03 0.53 3.45
C SER A 86 -1.86 0.85 1.97
N ILE A 87 -1.55 2.10 1.63
CA ILE A 87 -1.28 2.50 0.23
C ILE A 87 -0.15 1.66 -0.37
N MET A 88 0.98 1.57 0.34
CA MET A 88 2.13 0.83 -0.17
C MET A 88 1.87 -0.69 -0.22
N TYR A 89 1.13 -1.24 0.74
CA TYR A 89 0.74 -2.64 0.73
C TYR A 89 -0.13 -2.97 -0.48
N LEU A 90 -1.17 -2.17 -0.77
CA LEU A 90 -2.00 -2.33 -1.97
C LEU A 90 -1.15 -2.22 -3.24
N SER A 91 -0.22 -1.26 -3.30
CA SER A 91 0.66 -1.12 -4.46
C SER A 91 1.63 -2.29 -4.69
N ARG A 92 1.88 -3.10 -3.66
CA ARG A 92 2.84 -4.21 -3.69
C ARG A 92 2.18 -5.56 -3.93
N PHE A 93 1.05 -5.79 -3.27
CA PHE A 93 0.37 -7.08 -3.24
C PHE A 93 -0.97 -7.08 -3.96
N GLY A 94 -1.53 -5.91 -4.23
CA GLY A 94 -2.64 -5.77 -5.16
C GLY A 94 -2.19 -5.96 -6.61
N GLY A 95 -3.17 -6.08 -7.50
CA GLY A 95 -2.98 -6.00 -8.94
C GLY A 95 -3.45 -4.67 -9.51
N MET A 96 -3.63 -4.65 -10.84
CA MET A 96 -4.09 -3.49 -11.59
C MET A 96 -5.46 -2.98 -11.13
N GLU A 97 -6.28 -3.83 -10.52
CA GLU A 97 -7.56 -3.47 -9.92
C GLU A 97 -7.43 -2.47 -8.76
N THR A 98 -6.25 -2.38 -8.12
CA THR A 98 -6.00 -1.40 -7.05
C THR A 98 -5.66 0.00 -7.57
N ILE A 99 -5.52 0.18 -8.88
CA ILE A 99 -5.26 1.51 -9.47
C ILE A 99 -6.41 2.47 -9.16
N GLU A 100 -7.66 2.00 -9.20
CA GLU A 100 -8.82 2.82 -8.87
C GLU A 100 -8.80 3.25 -7.39
N ASP A 101 -8.49 2.33 -6.47
CA ASP A 101 -8.34 2.62 -5.04
C ASP A 101 -7.31 3.75 -4.80
N LEU A 102 -6.19 3.75 -5.53
CA LEU A 102 -5.12 4.74 -5.36
C LEU A 102 -5.37 6.05 -6.13
N LEU A 103 -6.16 5.99 -7.20
CA LEU A 103 -6.53 7.15 -8.01
C LEU A 103 -7.29 8.20 -7.20
N GLU A 104 -8.25 7.75 -6.37
CA GLU A 104 -9.04 8.61 -5.51
C GLU A 104 -8.19 9.37 -4.47
N LEU A 105 -6.98 8.86 -4.18
CA LEU A 105 -6.08 9.45 -3.21
C LEU A 105 -5.19 10.55 -3.80
N LEU A 106 -5.12 10.70 -5.13
CA LEU A 106 -4.31 11.75 -5.77
C LEU A 106 -4.80 13.18 -5.48
N ASP A 107 -6.09 13.32 -5.16
CA ASP A 107 -6.68 14.61 -4.77
C ASP A 107 -6.64 14.85 -3.25
N ASP A 108 -6.17 13.87 -2.48
CA ASP A 108 -6.13 13.92 -1.02
C ASP A 108 -4.87 14.65 -0.52
N LYS A 109 -5.02 15.94 -0.23
CA LYS A 109 -3.93 16.84 0.19
C LYS A 109 -3.60 16.78 1.68
N ARG A 110 -4.19 15.86 2.44
CA ARG A 110 -3.98 15.81 3.89
C ARG A 110 -2.54 15.45 4.23
N SER A 111 -2.02 16.13 5.25
CA SER A 111 -0.69 15.93 5.78
C SER A 111 -0.54 14.59 6.47
N LEU A 112 0.58 13.92 6.19
CA LEU A 112 1.05 12.72 6.88
C LEU A 112 2.25 13.04 7.79
N GLY A 113 2.56 14.32 7.98
CA GLY A 113 3.69 14.82 8.75
C GLY A 113 4.95 15.06 7.91
N ARG A 114 6.12 15.02 8.57
CA ARG A 114 7.41 15.31 7.93
C ARG A 114 8.01 14.05 7.31
N PRO A 115 8.62 14.14 6.11
CA PRO A 115 9.32 13.02 5.50
C PRO A 115 10.59 12.65 6.28
N ARG A 116 11.00 11.38 6.18
CA ARG A 116 12.08 10.79 7.00
C ARG A 116 13.45 11.46 6.82
N ARG A 117 13.70 12.12 5.68
CA ARG A 117 14.97 12.77 5.32
C ARG A 117 14.77 14.21 4.85
N SER A 118 14.01 15.00 5.60
CA SER A 118 14.04 16.45 5.41
C SER A 118 15.43 16.97 5.84
N THR A 119 16.28 17.31 4.87
CA THR A 119 17.48 18.12 5.12
C THR A 119 17.04 19.56 5.42
N SER A 120 17.90 20.36 6.06
CA SER A 120 17.57 21.74 6.51
C SER A 120 17.07 22.70 5.42
N GLN A 121 17.28 22.39 4.13
CA GLN A 121 16.70 23.16 3.01
C GLN A 121 15.24 22.79 2.68
N ARG A 122 14.68 21.74 3.32
CA ARG A 122 13.32 21.22 3.12
C ARG A 122 12.50 21.27 4.40
N GLU A 123 12.80 22.19 5.32
CA GLU A 123 12.11 22.30 6.61
C GLU A 123 10.59 22.48 6.50
N ASN A 124 10.11 22.87 5.31
CA ASN A 124 8.69 23.04 4.99
C ASN A 124 8.11 21.97 4.05
N ALA A 125 8.88 20.97 3.63
CA ALA A 125 8.37 19.89 2.76
C ALA A 125 7.47 18.96 3.58
N GLU A 126 6.18 19.03 3.34
CA GLU A 126 5.15 18.20 3.95
C GLU A 126 4.87 16.97 3.10
N LEU A 127 4.82 15.80 3.73
CA LEU A 127 4.40 14.56 3.09
C LEU A 127 2.87 14.52 3.04
N GLN A 128 2.28 14.32 1.87
CA GLN A 128 0.82 14.26 1.70
C GLN A 128 0.36 12.89 1.20
N ILE A 129 -0.91 12.55 1.44
CA ILE A 129 -1.49 11.26 1.00
C ILE A 129 -1.30 11.04 -0.50
N ARG A 130 -1.57 12.07 -1.31
CA ARG A 130 -1.36 12.05 -2.76
C ARG A 130 0.06 11.72 -3.19
N ASP A 131 1.08 12.00 -2.36
CA ASP A 131 2.47 11.67 -2.69
C ASP A 131 2.73 10.17 -2.60
N VAL A 132 2.24 9.55 -1.52
CA VAL A 132 2.35 8.11 -1.30
C VAL A 132 1.49 7.35 -2.30
N ALA A 133 0.30 7.88 -2.62
CA ALA A 133 -0.59 7.32 -3.63
C ALA A 133 0.07 7.34 -5.02
N LEU A 134 0.68 8.46 -5.42
CA LEU A 134 1.42 8.55 -6.66
C LEU A 134 2.58 7.53 -6.68
N LEU A 135 3.37 7.44 -5.61
CA LEU A 135 4.44 6.44 -5.53
C LEU A 135 3.92 5.00 -5.68
N GLY A 136 2.78 4.69 -5.06
CA GLY A 136 2.11 3.39 -5.20
C GLY A 136 1.67 3.10 -6.64
N LEU A 137 1.11 4.11 -7.34
CA LEU A 137 0.73 3.98 -8.75
C LEU A 137 1.94 3.77 -9.65
N LEU A 138 3.06 4.44 -9.39
CA LEU A 138 4.31 4.23 -10.12
C LEU A 138 4.85 2.81 -9.91
N GLN A 139 4.76 2.30 -8.67
CA GLN A 139 5.14 0.92 -8.36
C GLN A 139 4.27 -0.10 -9.12
N LEU A 140 2.94 0.04 -9.09
CA LEU A 140 2.01 -0.85 -9.80
C LEU A 140 2.25 -0.88 -11.32
N THR A 141 2.69 0.25 -11.86
CA THR A 141 2.90 0.42 -13.31
C THR A 141 4.36 0.27 -13.72
N ASN A 142 5.23 -0.20 -12.81
CA ASN A 142 6.67 -0.38 -13.02
C ASN A 142 7.38 0.87 -13.58
N GLN A 143 6.96 2.05 -13.15
CA GLN A 143 7.56 3.32 -13.54
C GLN A 143 8.60 3.78 -12.51
N SER A 144 9.65 4.44 -12.97
CA SER A 144 10.71 4.97 -12.11
C SER A 144 10.22 6.19 -11.32
N PRO A 145 10.28 6.19 -9.97
CA PRO A 145 9.94 7.38 -9.18
C PRO A 145 10.82 8.60 -9.49
N ALA A 146 12.08 8.38 -9.87
CA ALA A 146 13.01 9.45 -10.22
C ALA A 146 12.54 10.25 -11.45
N ASP A 147 11.90 9.58 -12.42
CA ASP A 147 11.36 10.25 -13.61
C ASP A 147 10.22 11.20 -13.27
N TYR A 148 9.60 11.03 -12.11
CA TYR A 148 8.51 11.86 -11.59
C TYR A 148 9.00 12.92 -10.60
N GLY A 149 10.31 13.02 -10.34
CA GLY A 149 10.88 14.00 -9.43
C GLY A 149 10.99 13.55 -7.98
N PHE A 150 10.75 12.27 -7.69
CA PHE A 150 11.08 11.73 -6.36
C PHE A 150 12.59 11.50 -6.24
N GLU A 151 13.26 12.26 -5.38
CA GLU A 151 14.73 12.20 -5.27
C GLU A 151 15.25 11.19 -4.24
N ASN A 152 14.50 10.94 -3.17
CA ASN A 152 15.00 10.23 -1.99
C ASN A 152 14.14 9.04 -1.59
N VAL A 153 13.49 8.38 -2.56
CA VAL A 153 12.71 7.19 -2.28
C VAL A 153 13.63 6.08 -1.77
N ILE A 154 13.27 5.52 -0.62
CA ILE A 154 14.01 4.43 0.01
C ILE A 154 13.31 3.12 -0.35
N SER A 155 14.04 2.14 -0.88
CA SER A 155 13.49 0.80 -1.12
C SER A 155 13.10 0.10 0.19
N SER A 156 11.99 -0.64 0.17
CA SER A 156 11.54 -1.51 1.24
C SER A 156 11.45 -2.94 0.72
N GLN A 157 12.08 -3.89 1.41
CA GLN A 157 11.95 -5.31 1.04
C GLN A 157 10.51 -5.82 1.17
N LEU A 158 9.76 -5.29 2.15
CA LEU A 158 8.40 -5.72 2.42
C LEU A 158 7.38 -5.07 1.49
N LEU A 159 7.53 -3.77 1.21
CA LEU A 159 6.50 -2.96 0.55
C LEU A 159 6.94 -2.38 -0.81
N GLY A 160 8.13 -2.73 -1.31
CA GLY A 160 8.73 -2.13 -2.50
C GLY A 160 9.43 -0.81 -2.18
N TYR A 161 8.69 0.15 -1.63
CA TYR A 161 9.23 1.42 -1.14
C TYR A 161 8.84 1.73 0.31
N SER A 162 9.62 2.59 0.94
CA SER A 162 9.36 3.10 2.28
C SER A 162 8.33 4.23 2.19
N PRO A 163 7.15 4.10 2.81
CA PRO A 163 6.06 5.07 2.65
C PRO A 163 6.45 6.51 3.02
N ASN A 164 7.28 6.69 4.04
CA ASN A 164 7.70 8.01 4.54
C ASN A 164 8.85 8.65 3.76
N SER A 165 9.21 8.09 2.61
CA SER A 165 10.23 8.62 1.69
C SER A 165 9.65 9.27 0.42
N ALA A 166 8.33 9.21 0.26
CA ALA A 166 7.61 9.71 -0.92
C ALA A 166 7.35 11.22 -0.83
N SER A 167 8.36 12.09 -0.78
CA SER A 167 8.15 13.54 -0.65
C SER A 167 8.68 14.35 -1.81
N PHE A 168 7.94 15.41 -2.16
CA PHE A 168 8.37 16.45 -3.10
C PHE A 168 8.96 17.66 -2.39
N ALA A 169 9.70 18.49 -3.12
CA ALA A 169 10.28 19.72 -2.59
C ALA A 169 9.23 20.79 -2.28
N ASN A 170 8.16 20.86 -3.09
CA ASN A 170 7.06 21.83 -2.99
C ASN A 170 5.83 21.33 -3.77
N ASP A 171 4.74 22.10 -3.69
CA ASP A 171 3.47 21.80 -4.34
C ASP A 171 3.56 21.81 -5.88
N ASP A 172 4.33 22.72 -6.48
CA ASP A 172 4.50 22.79 -7.93
C ASP A 172 5.14 21.51 -8.50
N ALA A 173 6.17 21.00 -7.83
CA ALA A 173 6.83 19.75 -8.23
C ALA A 173 5.88 18.55 -8.15
N ARG A 174 5.04 18.52 -7.12
CA ARG A 174 4.04 17.47 -6.93
C ARG A 174 2.95 17.53 -7.99
N ASP A 175 2.40 18.72 -8.24
CA ASP A 175 1.35 18.90 -9.23
C ASP A 175 1.86 18.56 -10.64
N ALA A 176 3.10 18.92 -10.98
CA ALA A 176 3.75 18.51 -12.22
C ALA A 176 3.92 16.99 -12.35
N ALA A 177 4.26 16.29 -11.25
CA ALA A 177 4.39 14.84 -11.21
C ALA A 177 3.03 14.14 -11.42
N ILE A 178 1.99 14.61 -10.72
CA ILE A 178 0.62 14.10 -10.88
C ILE A 178 0.11 14.35 -12.31
N GLU A 179 0.36 15.53 -12.87
CA GLU A 179 -0.04 15.84 -14.24
C GLU A 179 0.68 14.95 -15.26
N LYS A 180 1.98 14.71 -15.07
CA LYS A 180 2.75 13.75 -15.88
C LYS A 180 2.13 12.36 -15.81
N TRP A 181 1.73 11.92 -14.62
CA TRP A 181 1.13 10.61 -14.44
C TRP A 181 -0.23 10.53 -15.12
N ASN A 182 -1.05 11.57 -15.00
CA ASN A 182 -2.35 11.66 -15.67
C ASN A 182 -2.22 11.62 -17.19
N ARG A 183 -1.19 12.26 -17.78
CA ARG A 183 -0.88 12.13 -19.21
C ARG A 183 -0.53 10.69 -19.57
N TRP A 184 0.31 10.04 -18.78
CA TRP A 184 0.67 8.63 -19.00
C TRP A 184 -0.55 7.71 -18.89
N LYS A 185 -1.38 7.86 -17.85
CA LYS A 185 -2.62 7.11 -17.65
C LYS A 185 -3.53 7.18 -18.87
N ARG A 186 -3.78 8.38 -19.41
CA ARG A 186 -4.65 8.56 -20.59
C ARG A 186 -4.14 7.78 -21.82
N LEU A 187 -2.82 7.68 -21.99
CA LEU A 187 -2.21 7.01 -23.13
C LEU A 187 -2.14 5.49 -22.99
N HIS A 188 -2.04 4.97 -21.75
CA HIS A 188 -1.70 3.55 -21.51
C HIS A 188 -2.80 2.76 -20.80
N LEU A 189 -3.68 3.43 -20.04
CA LEU A 189 -4.74 2.80 -19.25
C LEU A 189 -6.15 3.14 -19.76
N GLY A 190 -6.27 3.77 -20.93
CA GLY A 190 -7.53 4.30 -21.49
C GLY A 190 -8.68 3.30 -21.69
N ASN A 191 -8.49 2.02 -21.38
CA ASN A 191 -9.47 0.93 -21.56
C ASN A 191 -9.76 0.10 -20.29
N ILE A 192 -9.30 0.50 -19.09
CA ILE A 192 -9.55 -0.30 -17.86
C ILE A 192 -10.95 -0.03 -17.27
N ALA A 193 -11.64 1.03 -17.71
CA ALA A 193 -12.90 1.50 -17.12
C ALA A 193 -14.08 1.59 -18.12
N THR A 194 -14.27 0.60 -18.99
CA THR A 194 -15.55 0.46 -19.69
C THR A 194 -16.07 -0.97 -19.48
N PRO A 195 -17.15 -1.16 -18.72
CA PRO A 195 -17.93 -2.40 -18.84
C PRO A 195 -18.31 -2.51 -20.31
N ILE A 196 -17.90 -3.60 -20.96
CA ILE A 196 -18.41 -3.93 -22.30
C ILE A 196 -19.92 -4.00 -22.15
N ASP A 197 -20.63 -3.04 -22.74
CA ASP A 197 -22.07 -3.11 -22.84
C ASP A 197 -22.40 -4.32 -23.71
N ALA A 198 -22.95 -5.37 -23.08
CA ALA A 198 -23.36 -6.59 -23.75
C ALA A 198 -24.54 -6.36 -24.72
N SER A 199 -25.06 -5.13 -24.83
CA SER A 199 -26.09 -4.77 -25.82
C SER A 199 -25.58 -4.64 -27.25
N GLU A 200 -24.26 -4.56 -27.50
CA GLU A 200 -23.70 -4.44 -28.86
C GLU A 200 -23.55 -5.77 -29.63
N TRP A 201 -23.82 -6.93 -29.00
CA TRP A 201 -23.62 -8.24 -29.63
C TRP A 201 -24.88 -8.93 -30.18
N TYR A 202 -26.05 -8.30 -30.07
CA TYR A 202 -27.28 -8.80 -30.70
C TYR A 202 -27.93 -7.72 -31.58
N PRO A 203 -27.59 -7.65 -32.87
CA PRO A 203 -28.51 -7.06 -33.83
C PRO A 203 -29.75 -7.96 -33.91
N GLY A 204 -30.91 -7.38 -33.59
CA GLY A 204 -32.21 -8.00 -33.86
C GLY A 204 -32.49 -8.20 -35.33
#